data_AF-A0A2V1AIL8-F1
#
_entry.id   AF-A0A2V1AIL8-F1
#
_cell.length_a   1.000
_cell.length_b   1.000
_cell.length_c   1.000
_cell.angle_alpha   90.00
_cell.angle_beta   90.00
_cell.angle_gamma   90.00
#
_symmetry.space_group_name_H-M   'P 1'
#
loop_
_entity.id
_entity.type
_entity.pdbx_description
1 polymer ?
#
loop_
_entity_poly.entity_id
_entity_poly.type
_entity_poly.pdbx_seq_one_letter_code
_entity_poly.pdbx_strand_id
1 'polypeptide(L)'
;MSFIIRRQLSTLIPPKIASAKNIGGAADAKRMGEVVSFYKKLPTGPAPAPKKPSTPWGKYKAAYFDGENASGKPLLHLAAVVLISGYIWEYQSHLKHHKH
;
A
#
# COMPACT_ATOMS: atom_id res chain seq x y z
N MET A 1 20.48 -1.55 57.31
CA MET A 1 21.05 -1.92 56.00
C MET A 1 19.97 -1.73 54.95
N SER A 2 20.12 -0.79 54.01
CA SER A 2 19.08 -0.50 53.01
C SER A 2 19.22 -1.42 51.80
N PHE A 3 18.14 -2.13 51.49
CA PHE A 3 18.03 -2.91 50.25
C PHE A 3 17.72 -1.98 49.08
N ILE A 4 18.64 -1.87 48.12
CA ILE A 4 18.45 -1.12 46.88
C ILE A 4 18.16 -2.11 45.77
N ILE A 5 16.90 -2.20 45.33
CA ILE A 5 16.47 -3.04 44.21
C ILE A 5 16.86 -2.32 42.91
N ARG A 6 17.96 -2.74 42.27
CA ARG A 6 18.34 -2.24 40.93
C ARG A 6 17.58 -3.04 39.86
N ARG A 7 16.96 -2.33 38.90
CA ARG A 7 16.19 -2.93 37.80
C ARG A 7 17.09 -3.79 36.92
N GLN A 8 17.16 -5.11 37.17
CA GLN A 8 18.00 -6.06 36.41
C GLN A 8 17.62 -6.20 34.93
N LEU A 9 16.46 -5.70 34.51
CA LEU A 9 15.96 -5.82 33.14
C LEU A 9 16.39 -4.68 32.19
N SER A 10 17.31 -3.81 32.60
CA SER A 10 17.68 -2.66 31.77
C SER A 10 18.51 -2.99 30.52
N THR A 11 18.96 -4.25 30.37
CA THR A 11 19.76 -4.74 29.24
C THR A 11 18.98 -5.64 28.28
N LEU A 12 17.74 -6.03 28.60
CA LEU A 12 16.92 -6.90 27.74
C LEU A 12 16.30 -6.13 26.55
N ILE A 13 16.13 -4.81 26.71
CA ILE A 13 15.58 -3.95 25.66
C ILE A 13 16.78 -3.31 24.95
N PRO A 14 17.09 -3.71 23.70
CA PRO A 14 18.17 -3.09 22.96
C PRO A 14 17.88 -1.60 22.77
N PRO A 15 18.92 -0.73 22.85
CA PRO A 15 18.74 0.71 22.67
C PRO A 15 18.14 0.99 21.29
N LYS A 16 17.43 2.11 21.16
CA LYS A 16 16.78 2.53 19.89
C LYS A 16 17.85 2.79 18.83
N ILE A 17 18.22 1.75 18.07
CA ILE A 17 19.16 1.87 16.97
C ILE A 17 18.43 2.50 15.78
N ALA A 18 19.05 3.49 15.13
CA ALA A 18 18.47 4.19 13.98
C ALA A 18 18.15 3.27 12.78
N SER A 19 18.75 2.07 12.71
CA SER A 19 18.42 1.01 11.76
C SER A 19 19.11 -0.29 12.15
N ALA A 20 18.35 -1.38 12.33
CA ALA A 20 18.88 -2.71 12.64
C ALA A 20 19.82 -3.25 11.55
N LYS A 21 19.66 -2.79 10.31
CA LYS A 21 20.45 -3.22 9.15
C LYS A 21 21.88 -2.68 9.14
N ASN A 22 22.17 -1.64 9.93
CA ASN A 22 23.46 -0.93 9.92
C ASN A 22 24.47 -1.43 10.96
N ILE A 23 24.13 -2.44 11.78
CA ILE A 23 24.90 -2.80 12.98
C ILE A 23 26.06 -3.77 12.68
N GLY A 24 26.06 -4.48 11.54
CA GLY A 24 27.07 -5.51 11.25
C GLY A 24 27.57 -5.60 9.81
N GLY A 25 27.22 -4.65 8.94
CA GLY A 25 27.73 -4.60 7.57
C GLY A 25 29.07 -3.85 7.50
N ALA A 26 30.05 -4.40 6.79
CA ALA A 26 31.30 -3.68 6.50
C ALA A 26 30.97 -2.28 5.94
N ALA A 27 31.47 -1.24 6.60
CA ALA A 27 31.16 0.16 6.25
C ALA A 27 31.48 0.46 4.78
N ASP A 28 32.53 -0.17 4.24
CA ASP A 28 32.94 -0.06 2.84
C ASP A 28 31.92 -0.66 1.87
N ALA A 29 31.33 -1.82 2.19
CA ALA A 29 30.30 -2.43 1.36
C ALA A 29 29.03 -1.55 1.28
N LYS A 30 28.69 -0.87 2.39
CA LYS A 30 27.59 0.09 2.42
C LYS A 30 27.91 1.34 1.60
N ARG A 31 29.11 1.90 1.74
CA ARG A 31 29.57 3.05 0.95
C ARG A 31 29.57 2.73 -0.54
N MET A 32 30.00 1.54 -0.93
CA MET A 32 29.93 1.07 -2.32
C MET A 32 28.49 0.89 -2.81
N GLY A 33 27.59 0.35 -1.98
CA GLY A 33 26.17 0.27 -2.32
C GLY A 33 25.51 1.64 -2.52
N GLU A 34 25.85 2.61 -1.69
CA GLU A 34 25.36 4.00 -1.79
C GLU A 34 25.83 4.68 -3.07
N VAL A 35 27.12 4.57 -3.41
CA VAL A 35 27.69 5.11 -4.66
C VAL A 35 27.03 4.48 -5.88
N VAL A 36 26.89 3.14 -5.92
CA VAL A 36 26.18 2.46 -7.02
C VAL A 36 24.72 2.90 -7.11
N SER A 37 24.04 3.06 -5.97
CA SER A 37 22.66 3.52 -5.94
C SER A 37 22.50 4.97 -6.42
N PHE A 38 23.49 5.83 -6.13
CA PHE A 38 23.53 7.20 -6.60
C PHE A 38 23.62 7.25 -8.12
N TYR A 39 24.56 6.50 -8.71
CA TYR A 39 24.69 6.47 -10.17
C TYR A 39 23.49 5.81 -10.87
N LYS A 40 22.86 4.81 -10.25
CA LYS A 40 21.60 4.22 -10.76
C LYS A 40 20.41 5.17 -10.72
N LYS A 41 20.41 6.16 -9.80
CA LYS A 41 19.32 7.13 -9.62
C LYS A 41 19.52 8.41 -10.41
N LEU A 42 20.67 8.61 -11.05
CA LEU A 42 20.86 9.73 -11.96
C LEU A 42 19.77 9.67 -13.04
N PRO A 43 19.03 10.77 -13.25
CA PRO A 43 17.91 10.76 -14.18
C PRO A 43 18.42 10.57 -15.62
N THR A 44 18.28 9.36 -16.15
CA THR A 44 18.68 9.00 -17.52
C THR A 44 17.62 9.39 -18.55
N GLY A 45 17.17 10.65 -18.50
CA GLY A 45 16.06 11.15 -19.32
C GLY A 45 14.67 10.89 -18.72
N PRO A 46 13.59 11.27 -19.43
CA PRO A 46 12.23 11.12 -18.95
C PRO A 46 11.90 9.64 -18.72
N ALA A 47 11.36 9.33 -17.53
CA ALA A 47 10.92 7.98 -17.20
C ALA A 47 9.94 7.47 -18.27
N PRO A 48 10.09 6.23 -18.76
CA PRO A 48 9.16 5.68 -19.74
C PRO A 48 7.74 5.78 -19.18
N ALA A 49 6.82 6.33 -19.98
CA ALA A 49 5.43 6.46 -19.60
C ALA A 49 4.92 5.11 -19.06
N PRO A 50 4.19 5.09 -17.94
CA PRO A 50 3.71 3.84 -17.36
C PRO A 50 2.95 3.07 -18.43
N LYS A 51 3.36 1.82 -18.66
CA LYS A 51 2.78 0.97 -19.72
C LYS A 51 1.27 0.95 -19.52
N LYS A 52 0.53 1.47 -20.51
CA LYS A 52 -0.93 1.45 -20.47
C LYS A 52 -1.37 -0.01 -20.32
N PRO A 53 -2.11 -0.36 -19.26
CA PRO A 53 -2.53 -1.74 -19.06
C PRO A 53 -3.44 -2.18 -20.21
N SER A 54 -3.20 -3.38 -20.75
CA SER A 54 -4.02 -3.95 -21.82
C SER A 54 -5.29 -4.62 -21.29
N THR A 55 -5.24 -5.17 -20.07
CA THR A 55 -6.33 -5.88 -19.42
C THR A 55 -7.47 -4.93 -19.04
N PRO A 56 -8.76 -5.33 -19.18
CA PRO A 56 -9.91 -4.50 -18.80
C PRO A 56 -9.85 -3.97 -17.37
N TRP A 57 -9.47 -4.82 -16.41
CA TRP A 57 -9.30 -4.42 -15.02
C TRP A 57 -8.17 -3.40 -14.84
N GLY A 58 -7.06 -3.59 -15.56
CA GLY A 58 -5.95 -2.65 -15.51
C GLY A 58 -6.32 -1.29 -16.09
N LYS A 59 -7.12 -1.23 -17.16
CA LYS A 59 -7.66 0.04 -17.69
C LYS A 59 -8.54 0.75 -16.67
N TYR A 60 -9.41 0.01 -15.98
CA TYR A 60 -10.25 0.57 -14.91
C TYR A 60 -9.41 1.10 -13.74
N LYS A 61 -8.40 0.34 -13.30
CA LYS A 61 -7.47 0.77 -12.26
C LYS A 61 -6.73 2.05 -12.67
N ALA A 62 -6.17 2.10 -13.87
CA ALA A 62 -5.47 3.28 -14.37
C ALA A 62 -6.37 4.51 -14.51
N ALA A 63 -7.68 4.32 -14.76
CA ALA A 63 -8.63 5.41 -14.92
C ALA A 63 -9.15 6.00 -13.59
N TYR A 64 -9.14 5.24 -12.50
CA TYR A 64 -9.80 5.66 -11.25
C TYR A 64 -8.97 5.52 -9.96
N PHE A 65 -7.87 4.75 -9.97
CA PHE A 65 -7.08 4.46 -8.78
C PHE A 65 -5.64 4.96 -8.87
N ASP A 66 -5.06 5.09 -10.07
CA ASP A 66 -3.65 5.46 -10.24
C ASP A 66 -3.48 6.96 -10.57
N GLY A 67 -2.46 7.59 -9.97
CA GLY A 67 -1.99 8.93 -10.33
C GLY A 67 -2.98 10.06 -10.07
N GLU A 68 -3.00 11.06 -10.95
CA GLU A 68 -3.85 12.26 -10.88
C GLU A 68 -5.35 11.95 -11.00
N ASN A 69 -5.70 10.78 -11.54
CA ASN A 69 -7.09 10.33 -11.68
C ASN A 69 -7.59 9.56 -10.44
N ALA A 70 -6.76 9.40 -9.41
CA ALA A 70 -7.16 8.76 -8.16
C ALA A 70 -8.32 9.54 -7.53
N SER A 71 -9.51 8.95 -7.56
CA SER A 71 -10.75 9.61 -7.17
C SER A 71 -11.66 8.67 -6.40
N GLY A 72 -12.62 9.20 -5.64
CA GLY A 72 -13.63 8.42 -4.93
C GLY A 72 -14.69 7.77 -5.82
N LYS A 73 -14.62 7.95 -7.14
CA LYS A 73 -15.57 7.38 -8.13
C LYS A 73 -15.76 5.86 -8.02
N PRO A 74 -14.74 5.02 -7.74
CA PRO A 74 -14.93 3.58 -7.51
C PRO A 74 -15.89 3.26 -6.37
N LEU A 75 -15.95 4.09 -5.33
CA LEU A 75 -16.90 3.91 -4.24
C LEU A 75 -18.34 4.13 -4.73
N LEU A 76 -18.56 5.13 -5.58
CA LEU A 76 -19.86 5.36 -6.21
C LEU A 76 -20.24 4.23 -7.17
N HIS A 77 -19.29 3.71 -7.95
CA HIS A 77 -19.53 2.54 -8.79
C HIS A 77 -19.93 1.32 -7.95
N LEU A 78 -19.26 1.08 -6.82
CA LEU A 78 -19.60 0.00 -5.91
C LEU A 78 -21.00 0.18 -5.31
N ALA A 79 -21.33 1.40 -4.84
CA ALA A 79 -22.66 1.70 -4.32
C ALA A 79 -23.75 1.46 -5.38
N ALA A 80 -23.53 1.90 -6.63
CA ALA A 80 -24.45 1.68 -7.73
C ALA A 80 -24.67 0.18 -8.01
N VAL A 81 -23.60 -0.62 -8.02
CA VAL A 81 -23.69 -2.08 -8.20
C VAL A 81 -24.52 -2.73 -7.09
N VAL A 82 -24.31 -2.33 -5.83
CA VAL A 82 -25.07 -2.85 -4.69
C VAL A 82 -26.54 -2.49 -4.80
N LEU A 83 -26.87 -1.23 -5.08
CA LEU A 83 -28.24 -0.76 -5.19
C LEU A 83 -29.00 -1.44 -6.33
N ILE A 84 -28.38 -1.54 -7.51
CA ILE A 84 -28.99 -2.20 -8.67
C ILE A 84 -29.22 -3.68 -8.37
N SER A 85 -28.21 -4.36 -7.83
CA SER A 85 -28.31 -5.79 -7.51
C SER A 85 -29.39 -6.04 -6.44
N GLY A 86 -29.44 -5.20 -5.40
CA GLY A 86 -30.46 -5.26 -4.37
C GLY A 86 -31.87 -5.02 -4.93
N TYR A 87 -32.04 -4.04 -5.81
CA TYR A 87 -33.32 -3.79 -6.47
C TYR A 87 -33.76 -4.95 -7.35
N ILE A 88 -32.85 -5.55 -8.12
CA ILE A 88 -33.16 -6.73 -8.95
C ILE A 88 -33.61 -7.89 -8.05
N TRP A 89 -32.93 -8.11 -6.92
CA TRP A 89 -33.31 -9.15 -5.96
C TRP A 89 -34.68 -8.90 -5.36
N GLU A 90 -34.94 -7.70 -4.85
CA GLU A 90 -36.24 -7.29 -4.29
C GLU A 90 -37.35 -7.41 -5.35
N TYR A 91 -37.04 -7.04 -6.59
CA TYR A 91 -37.96 -7.15 -7.70
C TYR A 91 -38.34 -8.59 -7.99
N GLN A 92 -37.36 -9.50 -8.09
CA GLN A 92 -37.64 -10.91 -8.36
C GLN A 92 -38.30 -11.63 -7.17
N SER A 93 -37.90 -11.31 -5.94
CA SER A 93 -38.38 -12.03 -4.74
C SER A 93 -39.73 -11.53 -4.25
N HIS A 94 -39.93 -10.21 -4.19
CA HIS A 94 -41.11 -9.61 -3.57
C HIS A 94 -42.01 -8.92 -4.59
N LEU A 95 -41.53 -7.88 -5.28
CA LEU A 95 -42.38 -7.00 -6.10
C LEU A 95 -43.06 -7.73 -7.26
N LYS A 96 -42.39 -8.69 -7.90
CA LYS A 96 -42.93 -9.48 -9.02
C LYS A 96 -44.07 -10.40 -8.60
N HIS A 97 -44.08 -10.86 -7.35
CA HIS A 97 -45.09 -11.79 -6.82
C HIS A 97 -46.13 -11.08 -5.95
N HIS A 98 -46.10 -9.74 -5.88
CA HIS A 98 -46.95 -8.93 -5.00
C HIS A 98 -48.45 -8.92 -5.39
N LYS A 99 -48.85 -9.70 -6.38
CA LYS A 99 -50.24 -10.03 -6.68
C LYS A 99 -50.36 -11.53 -6.95
N HIS A 100 -50.31 -12.30 -5.87
CA HIS A 100 -51.08 -13.52 -5.58
C HIS A 100 -50.99 -13.80 -4.08
#